data_AF-A0A011MMY0-F1
#
_entry.id   AF-A0A011MMY0-F1
#
_cell.length_a   1.000
_cell.length_b   1.000
_cell.length_c   1.000
_cell.angle_alpha   90.00
_cell.angle_beta   90.00
_cell.angle_gamma   90.00
#
_symmetry.space_group_name_H-M   'P 1'
#
loop_
_entity.id
_entity.type
_entity.pdbx_description
1 polymer ?
#
loop_
_entity_poly.entity_id
_entity_poly.type
_entity_poly.pdbx_seq_one_letter_code
_entity_poly.pdbx_strand_id
1 'polypeptide(L)'
;MVKHHEVILSAPRDLAEGGAPAILQRSDEDFIAAVLAGLRDAGGRVALRASLAQPASVASGGDSPARGSQASGRDLFNRLRGASRKLGLAGGRVAAVPAARSAQDAPARLEGIRRAAAGEQLLKLFQPIQRQFHLAVMEARCDTPGEPRIDPQRVDGAGLVIRRLVRDAAGRELKQGWMRAGDSLRGWARISAGADGAASGNRHDPAALRRLDRPGTGQPVLDDEVRLLLAAQEDALLDEAVVPMFLAPPDVCAAAGATLFYGLVPTTSSEKAEGGAPRFDEQAFGPASSDFTAHLVGPLRGLADSLPRPGRSLTPDLAAIAGNPADSDQSSMKRLLLLLRQLAVEFDAFGDHAEGEALQTLLDDIALPLADAAGKPIPGSTPAGVFLAAASRILLDGESVSPAPTIPAAWPALDGTRSTALAVALSACLQRRFEAVSGVAGRFDDPAARYVLRAFVRLKPEGHCPQRTVWGDYSPPFVIAPWYEGGGAPPVQVPLPDPSDREMLKKLKPNVAFTVPASLQNLLTGDPLDLMEDKKPADSGLKLGWICSFNIPIITICAFIVLNIFLSLFDLFFRWMMFIKICIPFPKKGGGE
;
A
#
# COMPACT_ATOMS: atom_id res chain seq x y z
N MET A 1 -25.94 45.35 10.75
CA MET A 1 -24.91 44.31 10.52
C MET A 1 -24.65 43.60 11.83
N VAL A 2 -25.16 42.38 11.98
CA VAL A 2 -24.95 41.57 13.18
C VAL A 2 -23.53 41.02 13.10
N LYS A 3 -22.63 41.42 14.00
CA LYS A 3 -21.27 40.89 14.06
C LYS A 3 -21.32 39.54 14.78
N HIS A 4 -21.23 38.45 14.04
CA HIS A 4 -20.97 37.13 14.64
C HIS A 4 -19.50 37.06 15.04
N HIS A 5 -19.19 36.59 16.25
CA HIS A 5 -17.80 36.31 16.63
C HIS A 5 -17.31 35.09 15.85
N GLU A 6 -16.13 35.19 15.26
CA GLU A 6 -15.45 34.09 14.60
C GLU A 6 -14.98 33.07 15.66
N VAL A 7 -14.89 31.79 15.28
CA VAL A 7 -14.45 30.73 16.19
C VAL A 7 -13.17 30.16 15.61
N ILE A 8 -12.14 30.11 16.43
CA ILE A 8 -10.83 29.60 16.05
C ILE A 8 -10.74 28.16 16.53
N LEU A 9 -10.42 27.27 15.60
CA LEU A 9 -10.03 25.89 15.87
C LEU A 9 -8.53 25.79 15.65
N SER A 10 -7.80 25.34 16.68
CA SER A 10 -6.34 25.16 16.57
C SER A 10 -5.83 24.03 17.45
N ALA A 11 -4.54 23.75 17.38
CA ALA A 11 -3.89 22.96 18.41
C ALA A 11 -4.10 23.60 19.80
N PRO A 12 -4.19 22.79 20.88
CA PRO A 12 -4.28 23.32 22.24
C PRO A 12 -3.09 24.21 22.56
N ARG A 13 -3.35 25.32 23.24
CA ARG A 13 -2.29 26.21 23.75
C ARG A 13 -1.30 25.42 24.61
N ASP A 14 -0.03 25.82 24.55
CA ASP A 14 1.09 25.14 25.20
C ASP A 14 1.42 23.74 24.65
N LEU A 15 0.59 23.12 23.81
CA LEU A 15 0.90 21.84 23.16
C LEU A 15 1.57 22.02 21.81
N ALA A 16 0.95 22.74 20.87
CA ALA A 16 1.54 23.02 19.56
C ALA A 16 1.05 24.37 19.01
N GLU A 17 1.78 24.92 18.04
CA GLU A 17 1.42 26.16 17.36
C GLU A 17 0.74 25.86 16.01
N GLY A 18 -0.23 26.69 15.62
CA GLY A 18 -0.93 26.62 14.33
C GLY A 18 -2.40 26.17 14.44
N GLY A 19 -3.19 26.44 13.39
CA GLY A 19 -4.62 26.11 13.33
C GLY A 19 -4.92 24.62 13.08
N ALA A 20 -3.89 23.79 12.91
CA ALA A 20 -4.04 22.37 12.67
C ALA A 20 -4.23 21.59 13.98
N PRO A 21 -4.92 20.44 13.96
CA PRO A 21 -4.96 19.54 15.12
C PRO A 21 -3.57 18.99 15.44
N ALA A 22 -3.23 18.92 16.74
CA ALA A 22 -1.99 18.32 17.21
C ALA A 22 -2.13 16.79 17.20
N ILE A 23 -1.26 16.09 16.46
CA ILE A 23 -1.27 14.63 16.37
C ILE A 23 -0.26 14.06 17.37
N LEU A 24 -0.75 13.29 18.33
CA LEU A 24 0.06 12.60 19.34
C LEU A 24 0.22 11.12 18.98
N GLN A 25 1.44 10.60 19.03
CA GLN A 25 1.78 9.20 18.85
C GLN A 25 1.99 8.53 20.21
N ARG A 26 1.32 7.39 20.43
CA ARG A 26 1.27 6.68 21.72
C ARG A 26 1.43 5.17 21.52
N SER A 27 2.04 4.50 22.49
CA SER A 27 2.26 3.04 22.48
C SER A 27 1.75 2.33 23.72
N ASP A 28 1.23 3.08 24.69
CA ASP A 28 0.64 2.61 25.93
C ASP A 28 -0.85 2.21 25.76
N GLU A 29 -1.33 1.28 26.59
CA GLU A 29 -2.69 0.73 26.48
C GLU A 29 -3.77 1.72 26.97
N ASP A 30 -3.46 2.56 27.97
CA ASP A 30 -4.37 3.58 28.55
C ASP A 30 -4.11 5.00 28.01
N PHE A 31 -3.64 5.10 26.77
CA PHE A 31 -3.11 6.35 26.22
C PHE A 31 -4.13 7.51 26.21
N ILE A 32 -5.42 7.24 26.04
CA ILE A 32 -6.46 8.29 26.07
C ILE A 32 -6.53 8.93 27.46
N ALA A 33 -6.59 8.12 28.52
CA ALA A 33 -6.66 8.63 29.89
C ALA A 33 -5.40 9.42 30.25
N ALA A 34 -4.22 8.93 29.84
CA ALA A 34 -2.95 9.62 30.03
C ALA A 34 -2.89 10.97 29.30
N VAL A 35 -3.36 11.04 28.05
CA VAL A 35 -3.44 12.30 27.30
C VAL A 35 -4.42 13.27 27.96
N LEU A 36 -5.63 12.81 28.32
CA LEU A 36 -6.63 13.66 28.99
C LEU A 36 -6.12 14.22 30.32
N ALA A 37 -5.37 13.44 31.09
CA ALA A 37 -4.71 13.91 32.30
C ALA A 37 -3.69 15.01 32.00
N GLY A 38 -2.85 14.84 30.98
CA GLY A 38 -1.88 15.83 30.56
C GLY A 38 -2.50 17.12 29.98
N LEU A 39 -3.72 17.05 29.44
CA LEU A 39 -4.40 18.24 28.89
C LEU A 39 -4.94 19.20 29.95
N ARG A 40 -5.06 18.77 31.21
CA ARG A 40 -5.69 19.54 32.31
C ARG A 40 -4.96 20.83 32.66
N ASP A 41 -3.66 20.91 32.44
CA ASP A 41 -2.84 22.07 32.80
C ASP A 41 -1.72 22.33 31.78
N ALA A 42 -1.12 23.52 31.84
CA ALA A 42 -0.09 23.93 30.88
C ALA A 42 1.19 23.06 30.97
N GLY A 43 1.58 22.62 32.17
CA GLY A 43 2.75 21.77 32.36
C GLY A 43 2.58 20.39 31.72
N GLY A 44 1.39 19.79 31.90
CA GLY A 44 1.02 18.55 31.23
C GLY A 44 0.99 18.69 29.69
N ARG A 45 0.45 19.79 29.16
CA ARG A 45 0.46 20.07 27.71
C ARG A 45 1.87 20.22 27.15
N VAL A 46 2.76 20.88 27.89
CA VAL A 46 4.18 20.96 27.51
C VAL A 46 4.84 19.58 27.53
N ALA A 47 4.53 18.73 28.52
CA ALA A 47 5.07 17.36 28.57
C ALA A 47 4.58 16.50 27.39
N LEU A 48 3.33 16.68 26.97
CA LEU A 48 2.75 15.98 25.80
C LEU A 48 3.42 16.33 24.47
N ARG A 49 4.21 17.41 24.38
CA ARG A 49 5.01 17.73 23.18
C ARG A 49 5.96 16.61 22.78
N ALA A 50 6.48 15.86 23.76
CA ALA A 50 7.35 14.71 23.50
C ALA A 50 6.61 13.56 22.79
N SER A 51 5.28 13.55 22.85
CA SER A 51 4.42 12.59 22.15
C SER A 51 3.94 13.11 20.79
N LEU A 52 4.33 14.29 20.33
CA LEU A 52 3.94 14.74 18.98
C LEU A 52 4.48 13.77 17.92
N ALA A 53 3.65 13.46 16.93
CA ALA A 53 4.01 12.61 15.80
C ALA A 53 5.24 13.18 15.10
N GLN A 54 6.20 12.30 14.80
CA GLN A 54 7.50 12.71 14.29
C GLN A 54 7.51 12.76 12.76
N PRO A 55 8.34 13.64 12.17
CA PRO A 55 8.60 13.61 10.73
C PRO A 55 9.20 12.27 10.32
N ALA A 56 8.90 11.84 9.10
CA ALA A 56 9.49 10.67 8.49
C ALA A 56 11.01 10.86 8.39
N SER A 57 11.77 10.31 9.35
CA SER A 57 13.18 10.06 9.11
C SER A 57 13.23 8.98 8.03
N VAL A 58 13.72 9.33 6.84
CA VAL A 58 14.11 8.35 5.83
C VAL A 58 14.97 7.32 6.55
N ALA A 59 14.52 6.07 6.60
CA ALA A 59 15.27 4.97 7.17
C ALA A 59 16.53 4.75 6.31
N SER A 60 17.56 5.55 6.52
CA SER A 60 18.92 5.14 6.22
C SER A 60 19.25 4.08 7.27
N GLY A 61 19.23 2.81 6.87
CA GLY A 61 19.57 1.68 7.71
C GLY A 61 20.80 1.97 8.57
N GLY A 62 20.60 1.90 9.87
CA GLY A 62 21.60 2.28 10.87
C GLY A 62 21.01 2.25 12.27
N ASP A 63 20.27 1.19 12.61
CA ASP A 63 19.89 0.93 14.00
C ASP A 63 21.16 0.65 14.82
N SER A 64 21.47 1.56 15.74
CA SER A 64 22.24 1.23 16.92
C SER A 64 21.42 1.65 18.13
N PRO A 65 21.11 0.73 19.06
CA PRO A 65 20.31 1.06 20.23
C PRO A 65 21.10 2.00 21.14
N ALA A 66 20.39 2.98 21.71
CA ALA A 66 20.92 3.85 22.75
C ALA A 66 21.39 3.00 23.95
N ARG A 67 22.70 2.85 24.12
CA ARG A 67 23.32 2.26 25.31
C ARG A 67 23.81 3.37 26.24
N GLY A 68 23.53 3.17 27.52
CA GLY A 68 23.71 4.14 28.60
C GLY A 68 25.12 4.71 28.74
N SER A 69 25.16 5.85 29.43
CA SER A 69 26.33 6.69 29.65
C SER A 69 27.55 5.91 30.16
N GLN A 70 28.63 5.91 29.38
CA GLN A 70 29.97 5.87 29.91
C GLN A 70 30.78 7.00 29.29
N ALA A 71 31.28 7.88 30.15
CA ALA A 71 32.04 9.07 29.78
C ALA A 71 33.33 8.68 29.06
N SER A 72 33.41 8.97 27.76
CA SER A 72 34.63 8.83 26.97
C SER A 72 35.47 10.10 27.08
N GLY A 73 36.78 9.95 27.30
CA GLY A 73 37.78 11.02 27.49
C GLY A 73 37.90 12.08 26.37
N ARG A 74 37.05 12.00 25.33
CA ARG A 74 36.87 13.05 24.31
C ARG A 74 36.15 14.30 24.83
N ASP A 75 35.32 14.18 25.87
CA ASP A 75 34.62 15.33 26.46
C ASP A 75 35.55 16.27 27.25
N LEU A 76 36.63 15.73 27.83
CA LEU A 76 37.63 16.53 28.54
C LEU A 76 38.45 17.39 27.55
N PHE A 77 38.77 16.84 26.39
CA PHE A 77 39.49 17.55 25.31
C PHE A 77 38.64 18.66 24.68
N ASN A 78 37.33 18.46 24.55
CA ASN A 78 36.40 19.48 24.04
C ASN A 78 36.15 20.60 25.06
N ARG A 79 36.15 20.31 26.38
CA ARG A 79 36.09 21.34 27.42
C ARG A 79 37.36 22.21 27.48
N LEU A 80 38.54 21.62 27.29
CA LEU A 80 39.81 22.36 27.19
C LEU A 80 39.86 23.25 25.93
N ARG A 81 39.29 22.78 24.82
CA ARG A 81 39.18 23.57 23.57
C ARG A 81 38.14 24.70 23.68
N GLY A 82 37.09 24.52 24.48
CA GLY A 82 36.12 25.56 24.83
C GLY A 82 36.69 26.63 25.77
N ALA A 83 37.57 26.25 26.70
CA ALA A 83 38.24 27.20 27.60
C ALA A 83 39.19 28.16 26.87
N SER A 84 39.77 27.73 25.74
CA SER A 84 40.64 28.58 24.91
C SER A 84 39.86 29.66 24.12
N ARG A 85 38.55 29.47 23.87
CA ARG A 85 37.69 30.48 23.23
C ARG A 85 37.27 31.62 24.17
N LYS A 86 37.39 31.45 25.48
CA LYS A 86 37.14 32.54 26.46
C LYS A 86 38.30 33.53 26.61
N LEU A 87 39.43 33.31 25.92
CA LEU A 87 40.63 34.14 26.03
C LEU A 87 40.90 35.03 24.79
N GLY A 88 39.91 35.23 23.92
CA GLY A 88 39.87 36.40 23.02
C GLY A 88 41.09 36.61 22.10
N LEU A 89 41.57 35.56 21.42
CA LEU A 89 42.65 35.67 20.44
C LEU A 89 42.20 35.24 19.03
N ALA A 90 42.00 36.27 18.20
CA ALA A 90 42.30 36.40 16.77
C ALA A 90 41.78 35.38 15.75
N GLY A 91 41.13 35.93 14.72
CA GLY A 91 41.60 35.76 13.33
C GLY A 91 40.90 34.68 12.51
N GLY A 92 40.11 35.11 11.53
CA GLY A 92 39.36 34.24 10.64
C GLY A 92 40.19 33.33 9.74
N ARG A 93 39.54 32.26 9.27
CA ARG A 93 39.65 31.67 7.93
C ARG A 93 38.46 30.72 7.72
N VAL A 94 37.66 31.01 6.70
CA VAL A 94 36.60 30.14 6.18
C VAL A 94 37.27 28.88 5.64
N ALA A 95 36.92 27.71 6.21
CA ALA A 95 37.35 26.42 5.67
C ALA A 95 36.42 26.01 4.51
N ALA A 96 37.03 25.55 3.42
CA ALA A 96 36.40 25.20 2.16
C ALA A 96 35.37 24.06 2.29
N VAL A 97 34.29 24.17 1.52
CA VAL A 97 33.28 23.13 1.30
C VAL A 97 33.92 21.92 0.59
N PRO A 98 33.75 20.68 1.07
CA PRO A 98 34.27 19.51 0.36
C PRO A 98 33.50 19.28 -0.95
N ALA A 99 34.23 18.93 -2.00
CA ALA A 99 33.75 18.70 -3.35
C ALA A 99 32.66 17.61 -3.44
N ALA A 100 31.74 17.85 -4.37
CA ALA A 100 30.48 17.15 -4.59
C ALA A 100 30.62 15.65 -4.89
N ARG A 101 29.70 14.86 -4.30
CA ARG A 101 29.28 13.55 -4.83
C ARG A 101 28.00 13.76 -5.64
N SER A 102 28.03 13.32 -6.90
CA SER A 102 26.97 13.17 -7.91
C SER A 102 25.99 14.34 -8.13
N ALA A 103 26.06 14.93 -9.35
CA ALA A 103 25.19 16.01 -9.84
C ALA A 103 23.74 15.58 -10.18
N GLN A 104 23.37 14.31 -9.98
CA GLN A 104 22.05 13.78 -10.32
C GLN A 104 20.99 13.96 -9.21
N ASP A 105 21.40 14.24 -7.96
CA ASP A 105 20.49 14.42 -6.81
C ASP A 105 20.26 15.88 -6.41
N ALA A 106 20.89 16.82 -7.12
CA ALA A 106 20.84 18.25 -6.81
C ALA A 106 19.41 18.84 -6.78
N PRO A 107 18.51 18.58 -7.75
CA PRO A 107 17.16 19.15 -7.72
C PRO A 107 16.30 18.55 -6.60
N ALA A 108 16.43 17.26 -6.30
CA ALA A 108 15.71 16.61 -5.21
C ALA A 108 16.17 17.09 -3.82
N ARG A 109 17.47 17.36 -3.67
CA ARG A 109 18.02 17.96 -2.44
C ARG A 109 17.63 19.43 -2.27
N LEU A 110 17.66 20.21 -3.35
CA LEU A 110 17.22 21.61 -3.32
C LEU A 110 15.72 21.71 -3.03
N GLU A 111 14.91 20.80 -3.56
CA GLU A 111 13.50 20.67 -3.21
C GLU A 111 13.31 20.22 -1.75
N GLY A 112 14.11 19.28 -1.25
CA GLY A 112 14.11 18.88 0.16
C GLY A 112 14.51 20.02 1.10
N ILE A 113 15.49 20.85 0.70
CA ILE A 113 15.90 22.05 1.44
C ILE A 113 14.84 23.16 1.35
N ARG A 114 14.17 23.33 0.20
CA ARG A 114 13.03 24.26 0.06
C ARG A 114 11.83 23.82 0.89
N ARG A 115 11.50 22.51 0.95
CA ARG A 115 10.43 21.94 1.78
C ARG A 115 10.74 22.06 3.27
N ALA A 116 12.00 21.82 3.66
CA ALA A 116 12.47 22.07 5.02
C ALA A 116 12.43 23.56 5.39
N ALA A 117 12.71 24.46 4.42
CA ALA A 117 12.58 25.90 4.60
C ALA A 117 11.12 26.40 4.56
N ALA A 118 10.18 25.63 4.02
CA ALA A 118 8.75 25.93 3.94
C ALA A 118 7.92 25.35 5.12
N GLY A 119 8.55 24.61 6.05
CA GLY A 119 7.86 24.07 7.23
C GLY A 119 6.95 22.86 6.97
N GLU A 120 6.92 22.31 5.75
CA GLU A 120 6.12 21.11 5.42
C GLU A 120 6.86 19.84 5.87
N GLN A 121 6.86 19.56 7.17
CA GLN A 121 7.31 18.28 7.71
C GLN A 121 6.35 17.17 7.27
N LEU A 122 6.85 16.21 6.49
CA LEU A 122 6.10 14.99 6.16
C LEU A 122 6.13 14.06 7.38
N LEU A 123 4.98 13.85 8.04
CA LEU A 123 4.88 12.95 9.19
C LEU A 123 4.79 11.48 8.76
N LYS A 124 5.14 10.58 9.67
CA LYS A 124 4.97 9.14 9.48
C LYS A 124 4.12 8.57 10.60
N LEU A 125 2.95 8.07 10.26
CA LEU A 125 2.04 7.44 11.23
C LEU A 125 2.10 5.92 11.07
N PHE A 126 2.02 5.21 12.17
CA PHE A 126 2.10 3.76 12.24
C PHE A 126 0.72 3.09 12.37
N GLN A 127 0.63 1.83 11.98
CA GLN A 127 -0.57 1.01 12.07
C GLN A 127 -0.72 0.40 13.47
N PRO A 128 -1.93 0.07 13.94
CA PRO A 128 -2.14 -0.55 15.25
C PRO A 128 -1.39 -1.88 15.44
N ILE A 129 -1.13 -2.62 14.36
CA ILE A 129 -0.30 -3.85 14.40
C ILE A 129 1.12 -3.58 14.90
N GLN A 130 1.62 -2.35 14.76
CA GLN A 130 2.92 -1.91 15.28
C GLN A 130 2.83 -1.39 16.73
N ARG A 131 1.68 -1.58 17.41
CA ARG A 131 1.38 -1.07 18.77
C ARG A 131 1.56 0.44 18.90
N GLN A 132 1.21 1.17 17.84
CA GLN A 132 1.27 2.62 17.79
C GLN A 132 -0.12 3.16 17.45
N PHE A 133 -0.60 4.09 18.27
CA PHE A 133 -1.88 4.74 18.15
C PHE A 133 -1.69 6.25 18.01
N HIS A 134 -2.56 6.89 17.24
CA HIS A 134 -2.44 8.31 16.92
C HIS A 134 -3.70 9.03 17.38
N LEU A 135 -3.53 10.07 18.20
CA LEU A 135 -4.63 10.85 18.74
C LEU A 135 -4.50 12.30 18.28
N ALA A 136 -5.51 12.80 17.56
CA ALA A 136 -5.61 14.20 17.20
C ALA A 136 -6.29 14.98 18.33
N VAL A 137 -5.70 16.10 18.76
CA VAL A 137 -6.22 16.97 19.81
C VAL A 137 -6.34 18.40 19.28
N MET A 138 -7.42 19.09 19.63
CA MET A 138 -7.69 20.47 19.24
C MET A 138 -8.40 21.27 20.33
N GLU A 139 -8.34 22.60 20.24
CA GLU A 139 -9.02 23.56 21.11
C GLU A 139 -9.94 24.47 20.28
N ALA A 140 -11.14 24.73 20.78
CA ALA A 140 -12.07 25.72 20.21
C ALA A 140 -12.23 26.94 21.11
N ARG A 141 -12.08 28.13 20.52
CA ARG A 141 -12.20 29.42 21.22
C ARG A 141 -12.85 30.50 20.36
N CYS A 142 -13.40 31.52 21.01
CA CYS A 142 -13.93 32.69 20.32
C CYS A 142 -12.79 33.63 19.89
N ASP A 143 -12.87 34.18 18.68
CA ASP A 143 -12.01 35.27 18.20
C ASP A 143 -12.48 36.60 18.79
N THR A 144 -12.21 36.79 20.07
CA THR A 144 -12.48 38.02 20.82
C THR A 144 -11.35 38.24 21.83
N PRO A 145 -11.12 39.48 22.30
CA PRO A 145 -10.08 39.75 23.28
C PRO A 145 -10.15 38.79 24.50
N GLY A 146 -9.03 38.13 24.80
CA GLY A 146 -8.94 37.10 25.84
C GLY A 146 -9.24 35.67 25.36
N GLU A 147 -9.64 35.50 24.10
CA GLU A 147 -9.93 34.23 23.43
C GLU A 147 -10.68 33.23 24.33
N PRO A 148 -11.87 33.60 24.84
CA PRO A 148 -12.60 32.76 25.78
C PRO A 148 -13.01 31.44 25.13
N ARG A 149 -13.00 30.38 25.94
CA ARG A 149 -13.43 29.04 25.51
C ARG A 149 -14.90 29.04 25.05
N ILE A 150 -15.21 28.18 24.09
CA ILE A 150 -16.60 27.97 23.62
C ILE A 150 -17.40 27.21 24.69
N ASP A 151 -18.66 27.56 24.92
CA ASP A 151 -19.52 26.75 25.80
C ASP A 151 -19.70 25.34 25.22
N PRO A 152 -19.28 24.27 25.94
CA PRO A 152 -19.54 22.88 25.58
C PRO A 152 -20.95 22.55 25.10
N GLN A 153 -21.99 23.17 25.68
CA GLN A 153 -23.39 22.85 25.33
C GLN A 153 -23.77 23.29 23.91
N ARG A 154 -23.01 24.22 23.34
CA ARG A 154 -23.19 24.70 21.96
C ARG A 154 -22.64 23.76 20.92
N VAL A 155 -21.81 22.79 21.31
CA VAL A 155 -21.27 21.80 20.37
C VAL A 155 -22.40 20.85 19.98
N ASP A 156 -22.69 20.79 18.69
CA ASP A 156 -23.62 19.82 18.10
C ASP A 156 -22.89 18.52 17.71
N GLY A 157 -21.63 18.63 17.27
CA GLY A 157 -20.76 17.51 16.99
C GLY A 157 -19.37 17.97 16.54
N ALA A 158 -18.39 17.07 16.54
CA ALA A 158 -17.04 17.34 16.06
C ALA A 158 -16.48 16.13 15.33
N GLY A 159 -15.56 16.37 14.40
CA GLY A 159 -15.01 15.29 13.57
C GLY A 159 -13.73 15.67 12.84
N LEU A 160 -13.11 14.65 12.27
CA LEU A 160 -11.93 14.73 11.42
C LEU A 160 -12.29 14.19 10.04
N VAL A 161 -11.77 14.83 9.02
CA VAL A 161 -11.72 14.28 7.66
C VAL A 161 -10.27 14.00 7.29
N ILE A 162 -10.04 12.85 6.66
CA ILE A 162 -8.74 12.46 6.13
C ILE A 162 -8.84 12.50 4.62
N ARG A 163 -8.02 13.36 4.00
CA ARG A 163 -8.00 13.59 2.56
C ARG A 163 -6.69 13.11 1.97
N ARG A 164 -6.75 12.44 0.82
CA ARG A 164 -5.58 12.02 0.05
C ARG A 164 -5.09 13.18 -0.82
N LEU A 165 -3.78 13.38 -0.86
CA LEU A 165 -3.11 14.34 -1.73
C LEU A 165 -2.71 13.67 -3.04
N VAL A 166 -3.14 14.23 -4.16
CA VAL A 166 -2.82 13.77 -5.52
C VAL A 166 -2.31 14.96 -6.33
N ARG A 167 -1.39 14.74 -7.27
CA ARG A 167 -0.96 15.79 -8.20
C ARG A 167 -1.67 15.60 -9.54
N ASP A 168 -2.23 16.69 -10.08
CA ASP A 168 -2.81 16.68 -11.41
C ASP A 168 -1.72 16.68 -12.51
N ALA A 169 -2.12 16.52 -13.77
CA ALA A 169 -1.21 16.55 -14.92
C ALA A 169 -0.47 17.90 -15.07
N ALA A 170 -0.97 18.97 -14.45
CA ALA A 170 -0.35 20.29 -14.40
C ALA A 170 0.54 20.49 -13.16
N GLY A 171 0.74 19.45 -12.33
CA GLY A 171 1.55 19.47 -11.12
C GLY A 171 0.91 20.13 -9.91
N ARG A 172 -0.36 20.55 -9.99
CA ARG A 172 -1.13 21.15 -8.88
C ARG A 172 -1.58 20.07 -7.91
N GLU A 173 -1.46 20.37 -6.62
CA GLU A 173 -1.89 19.45 -5.57
C GLU A 173 -3.41 19.54 -5.37
N LEU A 174 -4.09 18.42 -5.58
CA LEU A 174 -5.52 18.22 -5.41
C LEU A 174 -5.76 17.36 -4.19
N LYS A 175 -6.84 17.66 -3.46
CA LYS A 175 -7.29 16.86 -2.33
C LYS A 175 -8.48 16.00 -2.74
N GLN A 176 -8.46 14.75 -2.33
CA GLN A 176 -9.57 13.82 -2.49
C GLN A 176 -10.09 13.40 -1.12
N GLY A 177 -11.41 13.44 -0.93
CA GLY A 177 -12.09 12.90 0.24
C GLY A 177 -12.56 11.48 -0.04
N TRP A 178 -12.68 10.66 1.01
CA TRP A 178 -13.28 9.33 0.90
C TRP A 178 -14.80 9.48 0.98
N MET A 179 -15.49 9.25 -0.14
CA MET A 179 -16.90 9.61 -0.32
C MET A 179 -17.83 8.39 -0.40
N ARG A 180 -19.05 8.56 0.11
CA ARG A 180 -20.18 7.63 -0.05
C ARG A 180 -21.41 8.34 -0.58
N ALA A 181 -22.31 7.61 -1.23
CA ALA A 181 -23.62 8.08 -1.69
C ALA A 181 -24.68 7.16 -1.08
N GLY A 182 -25.32 7.61 0.01
CA GLY A 182 -26.15 6.73 0.83
C GLY A 182 -25.34 5.54 1.35
N ASP A 183 -25.80 4.33 1.05
CA ASP A 183 -25.12 3.09 1.47
C ASP A 183 -23.94 2.72 0.55
N SER A 184 -23.86 3.29 -0.66
CA SER A 184 -22.82 2.92 -1.63
C SER A 184 -21.52 3.68 -1.41
N LEU A 185 -20.41 2.95 -1.35
CA LEU A 185 -19.08 3.54 -1.13
C LEU A 185 -18.40 3.90 -2.45
N ARG A 186 -18.36 5.19 -2.80
CA ARG A 186 -17.80 5.67 -4.07
C ARG A 186 -16.26 5.65 -4.10
N GLY A 187 -15.62 5.83 -2.96
CA GLY A 187 -14.15 5.87 -2.84
C GLY A 187 -13.56 7.28 -2.88
N TRP A 188 -12.32 7.43 -3.34
CA TRP A 188 -11.62 8.72 -3.39
C TRP A 188 -12.20 9.64 -4.47
N ALA A 189 -12.83 10.74 -4.07
CA ALA A 189 -13.38 11.75 -4.98
C ALA A 189 -12.83 13.15 -4.67
N ARG A 190 -12.73 13.99 -5.71
CA ARG A 190 -12.14 15.33 -5.61
C ARG A 190 -12.95 16.25 -4.70
N ILE A 191 -12.25 16.99 -3.84
CA ILE A 191 -12.82 18.11 -3.09
C ILE A 191 -12.72 19.39 -3.94
N SER A 192 -13.83 20.12 -4.07
CA SER A 192 -13.84 21.40 -4.77
C SER A 192 -12.95 22.43 -4.05
N ALA A 193 -12.27 23.29 -4.82
CA ALA A 193 -11.35 24.28 -4.25
C ALA A 193 -12.05 25.26 -3.27
N GLY A 194 -13.34 25.55 -3.49
CA GLY A 194 -14.15 26.33 -2.57
C GLY A 194 -14.38 25.64 -1.23
N ALA A 195 -14.59 24.32 -1.23
CA ALA A 195 -14.70 23.53 0.00
C ALA A 195 -13.36 23.31 0.70
N ASP A 196 -12.26 23.34 -0.04
CA ASP A 196 -10.91 23.20 0.51
C ASP A 196 -10.51 24.42 1.36
N GLY A 197 -10.82 25.64 0.91
CA GLY A 197 -10.40 26.88 1.58
C GLY A 197 -11.35 27.45 2.63
N ALA A 198 -12.52 26.83 2.87
CA ALA A 198 -13.52 27.40 3.76
C ALA A 198 -13.12 27.26 5.24
N ALA A 199 -13.10 28.37 5.98
CA ALA A 199 -12.86 28.39 7.44
C ALA A 199 -14.16 28.17 8.24
N SER A 200 -15.32 28.56 7.70
CA SER A 200 -16.61 28.32 8.32
C SER A 200 -17.77 28.29 7.31
N GLY A 201 -18.90 27.70 7.73
CA GLY A 201 -20.15 27.62 6.96
C GLY A 201 -20.59 26.19 6.67
N ASN A 202 -21.90 26.01 6.49
CA ASN A 202 -22.50 24.68 6.26
C ASN A 202 -22.31 24.16 4.83
N ARG A 203 -22.08 25.04 3.86
CA ARG A 203 -21.90 24.68 2.43
C ARG A 203 -20.76 23.69 2.18
N HIS A 204 -19.85 23.56 3.13
CA HIS A 204 -18.67 22.71 3.04
C HIS A 204 -18.63 21.65 4.15
N ASP A 205 -19.75 21.42 4.85
CA ASP A 205 -19.87 20.34 5.84
C ASP A 205 -19.65 18.97 5.18
N PRO A 206 -19.00 18.00 5.83
CA PRO A 206 -18.81 16.68 5.24
C PRO A 206 -20.12 15.92 4.98
N ALA A 207 -21.22 16.27 5.68
CA ALA A 207 -22.53 15.66 5.44
C ALA A 207 -23.29 16.41 4.33
N ALA A 208 -23.73 15.68 3.30
CA ALA A 208 -24.49 16.19 2.17
C ALA A 208 -25.74 16.95 2.62
N LEU A 209 -26.53 16.36 3.53
CA LEU A 209 -27.75 16.97 4.04
C LEU A 209 -27.50 18.35 4.68
N ARG A 210 -26.37 18.53 5.38
CA ARG A 210 -26.02 19.81 6.01
C ARG A 210 -25.52 20.84 5.00
N ARG A 211 -24.89 20.41 3.90
CA ARG A 211 -24.51 21.31 2.80
C ARG A 211 -25.72 21.85 2.05
N LEU A 212 -26.75 21.03 1.91
CA LEU A 212 -28.02 21.39 1.28
C LEU A 212 -28.95 22.15 2.23
N ASP A 213 -28.76 21.99 3.55
CA ASP A 213 -29.53 22.71 4.56
C ASP A 213 -29.15 24.20 4.57
N ARG A 214 -30.16 25.04 4.35
CA ARG A 214 -30.02 26.49 4.32
C ARG A 214 -31.24 27.15 4.96
N PRO A 215 -31.06 28.33 5.57
CA PRO A 215 -32.19 29.19 5.90
C PRO A 215 -33.01 29.48 4.63
N GLY A 216 -34.31 29.26 4.69
CA GLY A 216 -35.22 29.61 3.60
C GLY A 216 -35.19 31.11 3.33
N THR A 217 -35.35 31.49 2.07
CA THR A 217 -35.48 32.90 1.66
C THR A 217 -36.88 33.45 1.96
N GLY A 218 -37.80 32.58 2.39
CA GLY A 218 -39.22 32.90 2.55
C GLY A 218 -40.01 32.82 1.24
N GLN A 219 -39.35 32.44 0.13
CA GLN A 219 -39.94 32.30 -1.19
C GLN A 219 -39.76 30.84 -1.66
N PRO A 220 -40.82 30.00 -1.67
CA PRO A 220 -40.69 28.56 -1.89
C PRO A 220 -40.10 28.21 -3.26
N VAL A 221 -40.47 28.95 -4.31
CA VAL A 221 -39.95 28.74 -5.67
C VAL A 221 -38.44 28.99 -5.74
N LEU A 222 -37.95 30.05 -5.10
CA LEU A 222 -36.52 30.34 -5.05
C LEU A 222 -35.76 29.35 -4.16
N ASP A 223 -36.39 28.87 -3.09
CA ASP A 223 -35.81 27.86 -2.22
C ASP A 223 -35.67 26.51 -2.92
N ASP A 224 -36.65 26.10 -3.72
CA ASP A 224 -36.61 24.88 -4.52
C ASP A 224 -35.62 24.98 -5.68
N GLU A 225 -35.60 26.09 -6.43
CA GLU A 225 -34.67 26.28 -7.55
C GLU A 225 -33.22 26.26 -7.07
N VAL A 226 -32.91 26.91 -5.95
CA VAL A 226 -31.55 26.86 -5.40
C VAL A 226 -31.21 25.47 -4.87
N ARG A 227 -32.17 24.74 -4.27
CA ARG A 227 -31.92 23.36 -3.84
C ARG A 227 -31.56 22.47 -5.03
N LEU A 228 -32.26 22.61 -6.15
CA LEU A 228 -31.96 21.88 -7.39
C LEU A 228 -30.57 22.24 -7.95
N LEU A 229 -30.24 23.54 -8.00
CA LEU A 229 -28.92 24.01 -8.45
C LEU A 229 -27.77 23.49 -7.56
N LEU A 230 -27.99 23.41 -6.25
CA LEU A 230 -27.01 22.85 -5.33
C LEU A 230 -26.90 21.33 -5.49
N ALA A 231 -28.02 20.62 -5.59
CA ALA A 231 -28.04 19.16 -5.77
C ALA A 231 -27.43 18.71 -7.12
N ALA A 232 -27.41 19.59 -8.13
CA ALA A 232 -26.81 19.31 -9.43
C ALA A 232 -25.26 19.27 -9.42
N GLN A 233 -24.60 19.67 -8.33
CA GLN A 233 -23.14 19.58 -8.23
C GLN A 233 -22.71 18.12 -8.02
N GLU A 234 -21.62 17.70 -8.68
CA GLU A 234 -21.15 16.30 -8.69
C GLU A 234 -20.89 15.72 -7.29
N ASP A 235 -20.52 16.56 -6.33
CA ASP A 235 -20.19 16.20 -4.96
C ASP A 235 -21.30 16.53 -3.95
N ALA A 236 -22.40 17.18 -4.34
CA ALA A 236 -23.40 17.70 -3.41
C ALA A 236 -24.14 16.62 -2.62
N LEU A 237 -24.36 15.45 -3.24
CA LEU A 237 -25.06 14.31 -2.64
C LEU A 237 -24.12 13.28 -2.00
N LEU A 238 -22.81 13.56 -1.98
CA LEU A 238 -21.83 12.67 -1.38
C LEU A 238 -21.63 13.00 0.09
N ASP A 239 -21.52 12.00 0.96
CA ASP A 239 -21.03 12.21 2.33
C ASP A 239 -19.54 11.90 2.37
N GLU A 240 -18.74 12.82 2.92
CA GLU A 240 -17.33 12.58 3.21
C GLU A 240 -17.19 11.77 4.50
N ALA A 241 -16.33 10.75 4.49
CA ALA A 241 -16.13 9.87 5.63
C ALA A 241 -15.48 10.61 6.81
N VAL A 242 -16.28 10.84 7.85
CA VAL A 242 -15.88 11.50 9.10
C VAL A 242 -15.41 10.50 10.13
N VAL A 243 -14.28 10.80 10.76
CA VAL A 243 -13.84 10.15 12.00
C VAL A 243 -14.31 11.01 13.17
N PRO A 244 -15.06 10.47 14.15
CA PRO A 244 -15.62 11.28 15.22
C PRO A 244 -14.53 11.87 16.12
N MET A 245 -14.73 13.12 16.54
CA MET A 245 -14.01 13.71 17.66
C MET A 245 -14.95 13.89 18.84
N PHE A 246 -14.42 13.67 20.02
CA PHE A 246 -15.14 13.77 21.27
C PHE A 246 -14.69 15.02 22.00
N LEU A 247 -15.65 15.73 22.58
CA LEU A 247 -15.37 16.76 23.55
C LEU A 247 -14.70 16.11 24.78
N ALA A 248 -13.62 16.72 25.27
CA ALA A 248 -12.97 16.27 26.50
C ALA A 248 -13.94 16.35 27.69
N PRO A 249 -13.80 15.47 28.70
CA PRO A 249 -14.66 15.48 29.87
C PRO A 249 -14.82 16.88 30.51
N PRO A 250 -16.00 17.22 31.05
CA PRO A 250 -16.26 18.57 31.57
C PRO A 250 -15.26 19.04 32.64
N ASP A 251 -14.77 18.12 33.47
CA ASP A 251 -13.77 18.39 34.50
C ASP A 251 -12.39 18.70 33.91
N VAL A 252 -12.01 18.07 32.79
CA VAL A 252 -10.79 18.38 32.03
C VAL A 252 -10.90 19.76 31.40
N CYS A 253 -12.04 20.06 30.74
CA CYS A 253 -12.27 21.37 30.13
C CYS A 253 -12.33 22.50 31.18
N ALA A 254 -12.90 22.22 32.35
CA ALA A 254 -12.93 23.16 33.48
C ALA A 254 -11.53 23.39 34.05
N ALA A 255 -10.75 22.34 34.30
CA ALA A 255 -9.38 22.44 34.80
C ALA A 255 -8.46 23.18 33.82
N ALA A 256 -8.56 22.86 32.53
CA ALA A 256 -7.74 23.49 31.49
C ALA A 256 -8.16 24.92 31.16
N GLY A 257 -9.38 25.35 31.55
CA GLY A 257 -9.96 26.61 31.12
C GLY A 257 -10.23 26.68 29.60
N ALA A 258 -10.33 25.53 28.92
CA ALA A 258 -10.35 25.40 27.47
C ALA A 258 -11.41 24.38 27.01
N THR A 259 -11.94 24.55 25.81
CA THR A 259 -12.86 23.59 25.19
C THR A 259 -12.08 22.70 24.23
N LEU A 260 -11.70 21.54 24.74
CA LEU A 260 -10.77 20.61 24.09
C LEU A 260 -11.53 19.46 23.45
N PHE A 261 -11.04 19.00 22.29
CA PHE A 261 -11.54 17.83 21.60
C PHE A 261 -10.40 16.85 21.32
N TYR A 262 -10.73 15.57 21.31
CA TYR A 262 -9.80 14.50 20.96
C TYR A 262 -10.46 13.47 20.04
N GLY A 263 -9.71 12.87 19.13
CA GLY A 263 -10.19 11.83 18.23
C GLY A 263 -9.06 10.90 17.79
N LEU A 264 -9.37 9.62 17.62
CA LEU A 264 -8.39 8.64 17.12
C LEU A 264 -8.17 8.87 15.62
N VAL A 265 -6.92 8.91 15.16
CA VAL A 265 -6.59 8.99 13.74
C VAL A 265 -6.42 7.56 13.20
N PRO A 266 -7.35 7.06 12.37
CA PRO A 266 -7.23 5.72 11.81
C PRO A 266 -6.09 5.68 10.78
N THR A 267 -5.26 4.64 10.88
CA THR A 267 -4.18 4.32 9.94
C THR A 267 -4.40 2.99 9.22
N THR A 268 -5.56 2.35 9.44
CA THR A 268 -6.02 1.14 8.75
C THR A 268 -7.50 1.26 8.44
N SER A 269 -7.97 0.59 7.37
CA SER A 269 -9.39 0.55 7.00
C SER A 269 -9.69 -0.77 6.28
N SER A 270 -10.87 -1.33 6.55
CA SER A 270 -11.43 -2.46 5.79
C SER A 270 -12.40 -2.01 4.69
N GLU A 271 -12.65 -0.69 4.57
CA GLU A 271 -13.53 -0.11 3.56
C GLU A 271 -12.94 -0.28 2.15
N LYS A 272 -13.74 -0.82 1.24
CA LYS A 272 -13.42 -1.01 -0.17
C LYS A 272 -14.44 -0.25 -1.01
N ALA A 273 -13.96 0.61 -1.93
CA ALA A 273 -14.87 1.28 -2.85
C ALA A 273 -15.69 0.26 -3.67
N GLU A 274 -16.88 0.62 -4.08
CA GLU A 274 -17.78 -0.29 -4.83
C GLU A 274 -17.63 -0.16 -6.35
N GLY A 275 -16.78 0.76 -6.83
CA GLY A 275 -16.66 1.08 -8.27
C GLY A 275 -15.26 1.43 -8.76
N GLY A 276 -14.21 0.88 -8.14
CA GLY A 276 -12.84 1.32 -8.39
C GLY A 276 -11.78 0.24 -8.25
N ALA A 277 -12.00 -0.96 -8.80
CA ALA A 277 -10.86 -1.80 -9.13
C ALA A 277 -9.92 -0.96 -10.02
N PRO A 278 -8.59 -0.99 -9.80
CA PRO A 278 -7.68 -0.34 -10.73
C PRO A 278 -8.03 -0.85 -12.14
N ARG A 279 -8.18 0.07 -13.10
CA ARG A 279 -8.37 -0.36 -14.49
C ARG A 279 -7.05 -0.91 -14.99
N PHE A 280 -7.12 -2.03 -15.69
CA PHE A 280 -5.97 -2.54 -16.42
C PHE A 280 -5.50 -1.47 -17.41
N ASP A 281 -4.23 -1.08 -17.31
CA ASP A 281 -3.66 -0.07 -18.20
C ASP A 281 -3.30 -0.74 -19.54
N GLU A 282 -4.27 -0.81 -20.44
CA GLU A 282 -4.10 -1.36 -21.79
C GLU A 282 -3.08 -0.56 -22.62
N GLN A 283 -2.81 0.71 -22.30
CA GLN A 283 -1.79 1.48 -23.01
C GLN A 283 -0.39 1.05 -22.60
N ALA A 284 -0.17 0.79 -21.31
CA ALA A 284 1.10 0.27 -20.80
C ALA A 284 1.30 -1.23 -21.11
N PHE A 285 0.27 -2.06 -20.93
CA PHE A 285 0.40 -3.52 -20.98
C PHE A 285 -0.70 -4.23 -21.79
N GLY A 286 -1.26 -3.58 -22.81
CA GLY A 286 -2.20 -4.19 -23.74
C GLY A 286 -1.54 -4.96 -24.90
N PRO A 287 -2.34 -5.56 -25.79
CA PRO A 287 -1.88 -6.52 -26.80
C PRO A 287 -0.95 -5.91 -27.86
N ALA A 288 -0.98 -4.60 -28.03
CA ALA A 288 -0.12 -3.86 -28.96
C ALA A 288 1.17 -3.31 -28.30
N SER A 289 1.33 -3.46 -26.98
CA SER A 289 2.48 -2.92 -26.27
C SER A 289 3.73 -3.80 -26.43
N SER A 290 4.90 -3.16 -26.48
CA SER A 290 6.19 -3.88 -26.51
C SER A 290 6.39 -4.71 -25.25
N ASP A 291 5.90 -4.20 -24.12
CA ASP A 291 6.05 -4.82 -22.81
C ASP A 291 5.23 -6.11 -22.71
N PHE A 292 3.99 -6.09 -23.21
CA PHE A 292 3.16 -7.28 -23.31
C PHE A 292 3.78 -8.31 -24.25
N THR A 293 4.25 -7.87 -25.42
CA THR A 293 4.92 -8.77 -26.38
C THR A 293 6.19 -9.40 -25.78
N ALA A 294 6.99 -8.62 -25.06
CA ALA A 294 8.22 -9.10 -24.41
C ALA A 294 7.95 -10.10 -23.26
N HIS A 295 6.80 -9.99 -22.61
CA HIS A 295 6.35 -10.91 -21.56
C HIS A 295 6.00 -12.31 -22.10
N LEU A 296 5.51 -12.41 -23.33
CA LEU A 296 5.08 -13.68 -23.93
C LEU A 296 6.26 -14.63 -24.24
N VAL A 297 6.09 -15.92 -23.94
CA VAL A 297 7.03 -16.96 -24.41
C VAL A 297 7.07 -17.03 -25.93
N GLY A 298 8.18 -17.53 -26.49
CA GLY A 298 8.43 -17.53 -27.95
C GLY A 298 7.25 -18.03 -28.82
N PRO A 299 6.67 -19.20 -28.52
CA PRO A 299 5.49 -19.72 -29.23
C PRO A 299 4.29 -18.75 -29.26
N LEU A 300 4.00 -18.06 -28.15
CA LEU A 300 2.90 -17.10 -28.05
C LEU A 300 3.22 -15.75 -28.74
N ARG A 301 4.51 -15.45 -28.96
CA ARG A 301 4.95 -14.34 -29.84
C ARG A 301 4.85 -14.67 -31.33
N GLY A 302 4.49 -15.90 -31.68
CA GLY A 302 4.45 -16.39 -33.06
C GLY A 302 5.76 -16.97 -33.58
N LEU A 303 6.76 -17.19 -32.72
CA LEU A 303 8.02 -17.81 -33.10
C LEU A 303 7.89 -19.34 -33.15
N ALA A 304 8.55 -19.98 -34.12
CA ALA A 304 8.70 -21.43 -34.13
C ALA A 304 9.55 -21.91 -32.94
N ASP A 305 9.26 -23.10 -32.42
CA ASP A 305 10.03 -23.71 -31.33
C ASP A 305 10.08 -25.24 -31.47
N SER A 306 11.06 -25.86 -30.84
CA SER A 306 11.22 -27.32 -30.76
C SER A 306 10.54 -27.89 -29.52
N LEU A 307 9.96 -29.08 -29.67
CA LEU A 307 9.34 -29.83 -28.58
C LEU A 307 10.27 -30.96 -28.11
N PRO A 308 10.27 -31.30 -26.80
CA PRO A 308 11.11 -32.37 -26.27
C PRO A 308 10.59 -33.75 -26.72
N ARG A 309 11.49 -34.66 -27.12
CA ARG A 309 11.18 -36.04 -27.54
C ARG A 309 9.95 -36.20 -28.47
N PRO A 310 9.98 -35.61 -29.68
CA PRO A 310 8.86 -35.72 -30.61
C PRO A 310 8.44 -37.17 -30.93
N GLY A 311 7.14 -37.39 -31.10
CA GLY A 311 6.54 -38.69 -31.42
C GLY A 311 6.45 -39.68 -30.25
N ARG A 312 6.89 -39.29 -29.05
CA ARG A 312 6.69 -40.07 -27.81
C ARG A 312 5.36 -39.70 -27.16
N SER A 313 4.79 -40.62 -26.39
CA SER A 313 3.63 -40.34 -25.54
C SER A 313 4.01 -39.40 -24.42
N LEU A 314 3.16 -38.42 -24.14
CA LEU A 314 3.35 -37.49 -23.05
C LEU A 314 2.98 -38.16 -21.71
N THR A 315 3.95 -38.26 -20.81
CA THR A 315 3.80 -38.89 -19.49
C THR A 315 4.31 -37.98 -18.38
N PRO A 316 3.80 -38.09 -17.14
CA PRO A 316 4.18 -37.19 -16.04
C PRO A 316 5.68 -37.18 -15.71
N ASP A 317 6.38 -38.29 -15.90
CA ASP A 317 7.81 -38.43 -15.63
C ASP A 317 8.69 -37.58 -16.56
N LEU A 318 8.18 -37.20 -17.74
CA LEU A 318 8.92 -36.33 -18.67
C LEU A 318 9.19 -34.94 -18.07
N ALA A 319 8.39 -34.46 -17.11
CA ALA A 319 8.64 -33.19 -16.43
C ALA A 319 10.02 -33.17 -15.74
N ALA A 320 10.54 -34.33 -15.30
CA ALA A 320 11.86 -34.43 -14.68
C ALA A 320 13.02 -34.07 -15.62
N ILE A 321 12.81 -34.12 -16.95
CA ILE A 321 13.82 -33.73 -17.96
C ILE A 321 14.27 -32.29 -17.74
N ALA A 322 13.38 -31.39 -17.35
CA ALA A 322 13.72 -29.98 -17.09
C ALA A 322 14.77 -29.83 -15.97
N GLY A 323 14.79 -30.75 -15.00
CA GLY A 323 15.73 -30.77 -13.88
C GLY A 323 17.05 -31.50 -14.16
N ASN A 324 17.19 -32.17 -15.30
CA ASN A 324 18.38 -32.95 -15.63
C ASN A 324 19.31 -32.19 -16.60
N PRO A 325 20.44 -31.62 -16.14
CA PRO A 325 21.37 -30.86 -16.99
C PRO A 325 22.10 -31.71 -18.03
N ALA A 326 22.11 -33.04 -17.89
CA ALA A 326 22.74 -33.94 -18.85
C ALA A 326 21.81 -34.35 -19.99
N ASP A 327 20.52 -34.00 -19.95
CA ASP A 327 19.55 -34.35 -20.98
C ASP A 327 19.57 -33.29 -22.12
N SER A 328 19.70 -33.74 -23.37
CA SER A 328 19.74 -32.86 -24.55
C SER A 328 18.46 -32.07 -24.74
N ASP A 329 17.31 -32.58 -24.26
CA ASP A 329 16.00 -31.95 -24.37
C ASP A 329 15.64 -31.08 -23.15
N GLN A 330 16.58 -30.86 -22.23
CA GLN A 330 16.33 -30.04 -21.03
C GLN A 330 15.80 -28.65 -21.40
N SER A 331 16.40 -28.00 -22.40
CA SER A 331 16.05 -26.63 -22.77
C SER A 331 14.65 -26.53 -23.41
N SER A 332 14.28 -27.48 -24.28
CA SER A 332 12.95 -27.53 -24.92
C SER A 332 11.87 -27.91 -23.91
N MET A 333 12.17 -28.82 -22.96
CA MET A 333 11.26 -29.12 -21.86
C MET A 333 11.02 -27.92 -20.95
N LYS A 334 12.07 -27.16 -20.58
CA LYS A 334 11.92 -25.92 -19.80
C LYS A 334 11.03 -24.90 -20.52
N ARG A 335 11.21 -24.70 -21.83
CA ARG A 335 10.37 -23.79 -22.63
C ARG A 335 8.91 -24.27 -22.72
N LEU A 336 8.69 -25.56 -22.89
CA LEU A 336 7.34 -26.14 -22.87
C LEU A 336 6.64 -25.93 -21.51
N LEU A 337 7.32 -26.20 -20.40
CA LEU A 337 6.76 -25.96 -19.06
C LEU A 337 6.46 -24.49 -18.79
N LEU A 338 7.31 -23.57 -19.28
CA LEU A 338 7.05 -22.13 -19.20
C LEU A 338 5.82 -21.74 -20.03
N LEU A 339 5.67 -22.26 -21.24
CA LEU A 339 4.48 -22.06 -22.07
C LEU A 339 3.21 -22.53 -21.37
N LEU A 340 3.23 -23.75 -20.82
CA LEU A 340 2.08 -24.31 -20.10
C LEU A 340 1.74 -23.51 -18.85
N ARG A 341 2.75 -23.10 -18.07
CA ARG A 341 2.54 -22.26 -16.90
C ARG A 341 1.95 -20.91 -17.29
N GLN A 342 2.44 -20.28 -18.36
CA GLN A 342 1.90 -18.99 -18.80
C GLN A 342 0.43 -19.13 -19.19
N LEU A 343 0.09 -20.13 -20.01
CA LEU A 343 -1.29 -20.36 -20.45
C LEU A 343 -2.23 -20.76 -19.29
N ALA A 344 -1.86 -21.77 -18.50
CA ALA A 344 -2.73 -22.30 -17.45
C ALA A 344 -2.78 -21.38 -16.22
N VAL A 345 -1.63 -20.85 -15.78
CA VAL A 345 -1.52 -20.12 -14.51
C VAL A 345 -1.62 -18.61 -14.70
N GLU A 346 -1.06 -18.01 -15.74
CA GLU A 346 -1.12 -16.55 -15.91
C GLU A 346 -2.36 -16.10 -16.67
N PHE A 347 -2.80 -16.86 -17.67
CA PHE A 347 -3.94 -16.50 -18.52
C PHE A 347 -5.23 -17.27 -18.18
N ASP A 348 -5.20 -18.33 -17.36
CA ASP A 348 -6.36 -19.21 -17.13
C ASP A 348 -6.97 -19.76 -18.44
N ALA A 349 -6.13 -20.06 -19.43
CA ALA A 349 -6.57 -20.35 -20.80
C ALA A 349 -7.55 -21.53 -20.91
N PHE A 350 -7.51 -22.46 -19.96
CA PHE A 350 -8.32 -23.69 -19.95
C PHE A 350 -9.44 -23.68 -18.90
N GLY A 351 -9.80 -22.50 -18.37
CA GLY A 351 -10.90 -22.34 -17.42
C GLY A 351 -12.26 -22.17 -18.11
N ASP A 352 -13.34 -22.46 -17.38
CA ASP A 352 -14.73 -22.34 -17.87
C ASP A 352 -15.19 -20.87 -17.93
N HIS A 353 -14.69 -20.09 -18.90
CA HIS A 353 -15.08 -18.68 -19.13
C HIS A 353 -14.93 -18.28 -20.60
N ALA A 354 -15.66 -17.22 -21.00
CA ALA A 354 -15.79 -16.83 -22.41
C ALA A 354 -14.46 -16.42 -23.06
N GLU A 355 -13.59 -15.73 -22.32
CA GLU A 355 -12.27 -15.33 -22.79
C GLU A 355 -11.35 -16.55 -23.00
N GLY A 356 -11.42 -17.54 -22.11
CA GLY A 356 -10.69 -18.80 -22.19
C GLY A 356 -11.12 -19.64 -23.38
N GLU A 357 -12.44 -19.80 -23.60
CA GLU A 357 -13.00 -20.50 -24.77
C GLU A 357 -12.59 -19.83 -26.10
N ALA A 358 -12.56 -18.50 -26.14
CA ALA A 358 -12.10 -17.75 -27.31
C ALA A 358 -10.60 -17.98 -27.58
N LEU A 359 -9.77 -17.96 -26.52
CA LEU A 359 -8.34 -18.27 -26.63
C LEU A 359 -8.09 -19.72 -27.05
N GLN A 360 -8.86 -20.66 -26.49
CA GLN A 360 -8.79 -22.08 -26.83
C GLN A 360 -9.12 -22.32 -28.31
N THR A 361 -10.15 -21.65 -28.83
CA THR A 361 -10.52 -21.71 -30.26
C THR A 361 -9.35 -21.27 -31.15
N LEU A 362 -8.68 -20.16 -30.81
CA LEU A 362 -7.51 -19.69 -31.55
C LEU A 362 -6.31 -20.64 -31.46
N LEU A 363 -6.12 -21.30 -30.32
CA LEU A 363 -5.07 -22.32 -30.15
C LEU A 363 -5.39 -23.58 -30.95
N ASP A 364 -6.65 -23.98 -31.08
CA ASP A 364 -7.06 -25.15 -31.84
C ASP A 364 -6.91 -24.96 -33.36
N ASP A 365 -6.96 -23.72 -33.85
CA ASP A 365 -6.65 -23.38 -35.24
C ASP A 365 -5.15 -23.52 -35.59
N ILE A 366 -4.28 -23.70 -34.60
CA ILE A 366 -2.84 -23.94 -34.82
C ILE A 366 -2.61 -25.44 -35.01
N ALA A 367 -2.27 -25.83 -36.24
CA ALA A 367 -1.93 -27.20 -36.59
C ALA A 367 -0.50 -27.56 -36.17
N LEU A 368 -0.33 -28.44 -35.18
CA LEU A 368 0.96 -28.97 -34.78
C LEU A 368 1.30 -30.24 -35.58
N PRO A 369 2.37 -30.25 -36.39
CA PRO A 369 2.75 -31.41 -37.20
C PRO A 369 3.12 -32.61 -36.33
N LEU A 370 2.68 -33.81 -36.70
CA LEU A 370 3.00 -35.04 -35.97
C LEU A 370 4.39 -35.58 -36.32
N ALA A 371 4.98 -36.35 -35.41
CA ALA A 371 6.25 -37.06 -35.62
C ALA A 371 6.12 -38.54 -35.27
N ASP A 372 6.95 -39.38 -35.90
CA ASP A 372 7.14 -40.77 -35.50
C ASP A 372 8.03 -40.89 -34.25
N ALA A 373 8.18 -42.10 -33.70
CA ALA A 373 8.99 -42.34 -32.51
C ALA A 373 10.50 -42.05 -32.68
N ALA A 374 10.96 -41.83 -33.92
CA ALA A 374 12.32 -41.39 -34.25
C ALA A 374 12.41 -39.86 -34.42
N GLY A 375 11.30 -39.13 -34.22
CA GLY A 375 11.21 -37.69 -34.34
C GLY A 375 11.05 -37.18 -35.76
N LYS A 376 10.80 -38.05 -36.74
CA LYS A 376 10.63 -37.67 -38.15
C LYS A 376 9.18 -37.23 -38.41
N PRO A 377 8.94 -36.12 -39.14
CA PRO A 377 7.59 -35.67 -39.45
C PRO A 377 6.79 -36.74 -40.19
N ILE A 378 5.56 -36.98 -39.74
CA ILE A 378 4.59 -37.87 -40.39
C ILE A 378 3.39 -37.06 -40.90
N PRO A 379 2.65 -37.56 -41.91
CA PRO A 379 1.43 -36.91 -42.36
C PRO A 379 0.40 -36.79 -41.23
N GLY A 380 -0.14 -35.58 -41.06
CA GLY A 380 -1.15 -35.28 -40.05
C GLY A 380 -0.69 -34.19 -39.07
N SER A 381 -1.66 -33.61 -38.39
CA SER A 381 -1.45 -32.59 -37.37
C SER A 381 -2.44 -32.77 -36.23
N THR A 382 -2.06 -32.32 -35.03
CA THR A 382 -2.98 -32.16 -33.90
C THR A 382 -3.24 -30.68 -33.66
N PRO A 383 -4.48 -30.28 -33.29
CA PRO A 383 -4.75 -28.93 -32.78
C PRO A 383 -3.86 -28.61 -31.57
N ALA A 384 -3.30 -27.40 -31.52
CA ALA A 384 -2.39 -27.02 -30.45
C ALA A 384 -3.12 -26.88 -29.11
N GLY A 385 -4.33 -26.32 -29.11
CA GLY A 385 -5.13 -26.16 -27.89
C GLY A 385 -5.42 -27.51 -27.22
N VAL A 386 -5.87 -28.51 -27.98
CA VAL A 386 -6.08 -29.89 -27.49
C VAL A 386 -4.82 -30.48 -26.86
N PHE A 387 -3.67 -30.35 -27.54
CA PHE A 387 -2.40 -30.85 -27.02
C PHE A 387 -1.96 -30.12 -25.73
N LEU A 388 -2.04 -28.80 -25.72
CA LEU A 388 -1.61 -27.97 -24.58
C LEU A 388 -2.51 -28.16 -23.35
N ALA A 389 -3.82 -28.31 -23.53
CA ALA A 389 -4.75 -28.61 -22.43
C ALA A 389 -4.44 -29.96 -21.78
N ALA A 390 -4.20 -30.99 -22.58
CA ALA A 390 -3.79 -32.30 -22.09
C ALA A 390 -2.40 -32.25 -21.44
N ALA A 391 -1.46 -31.51 -22.03
CA ALA A 391 -0.11 -31.35 -21.50
C ALA A 391 -0.06 -30.61 -20.17
N SER A 392 -0.91 -29.61 -19.97
CA SER A 392 -1.09 -28.92 -18.69
C SER A 392 -1.41 -29.92 -17.58
N ARG A 393 -2.44 -30.76 -17.79
CA ARG A 393 -2.88 -31.75 -16.79
C ARG A 393 -1.82 -32.80 -16.49
N ILE A 394 -1.11 -33.27 -17.51
CA ILE A 394 -0.10 -34.32 -17.36
C ILE A 394 1.18 -33.78 -16.71
N LEU A 395 1.69 -32.64 -17.16
CA LEU A 395 3.00 -32.11 -16.74
C LEU A 395 2.96 -31.17 -15.53
N LEU A 396 1.87 -30.42 -15.34
CA LEU A 396 1.72 -29.52 -14.19
C LEU A 396 1.01 -30.19 -13.02
N ASP A 397 -0.07 -30.92 -13.29
CA ASP A 397 -0.89 -31.56 -12.24
C ASP A 397 -0.48 -33.01 -11.96
N GLY A 398 0.36 -33.61 -12.81
CA GLY A 398 0.86 -34.98 -12.66
C GLY A 398 -0.17 -36.06 -12.98
N GLU A 399 -1.23 -35.73 -13.73
CA GLU A 399 -2.30 -36.67 -14.06
C GLU A 399 -1.86 -37.71 -15.10
N SER A 400 -2.34 -38.95 -14.95
CA SER A 400 -2.22 -39.99 -15.97
C SER A 400 -3.46 -39.98 -16.88
N VAL A 401 -3.32 -39.50 -18.11
CA VAL A 401 -4.42 -39.46 -19.11
C VAL A 401 -4.29 -40.63 -20.09
N SER A 402 -5.40 -41.29 -20.43
CA SER A 402 -5.45 -42.40 -21.39
C SER A 402 -6.52 -42.17 -22.47
N PRO A 403 -6.19 -42.25 -23.78
CA PRO A 403 -4.84 -42.44 -24.32
C PRO A 403 -3.96 -41.20 -24.12
N ALA A 404 -2.68 -41.41 -23.80
CA ALA A 404 -1.72 -40.31 -23.64
C ALA A 404 -1.47 -39.62 -24.99
N PRO A 405 -1.53 -38.28 -25.07
CA PRO A 405 -1.30 -37.55 -26.32
C PRO A 405 0.15 -37.74 -26.77
N THR A 406 0.36 -37.84 -28.08
CA THR A 406 1.69 -37.92 -28.67
C THR A 406 2.29 -36.52 -28.81
N ILE A 407 3.56 -36.36 -28.47
CA ILE A 407 4.27 -35.08 -28.57
C ILE A 407 4.47 -34.72 -30.05
N PRO A 408 4.01 -33.54 -30.51
CA PRO A 408 4.20 -33.10 -31.90
C PRO A 408 5.67 -32.87 -32.28
N ALA A 409 5.93 -32.77 -33.58
CA ALA A 409 7.26 -32.54 -34.15
C ALA A 409 7.88 -31.20 -33.69
N ALA A 410 7.11 -30.13 -33.78
CA ALA A 410 7.53 -28.77 -33.47
C ALA A 410 6.34 -27.82 -33.32
N TRP A 411 6.60 -26.64 -32.76
CA TRP A 411 5.69 -25.51 -32.81
C TRP A 411 5.95 -24.70 -34.10
N PRO A 412 4.92 -24.45 -34.95
CA PRO A 412 5.10 -23.72 -36.19
C PRO A 412 5.29 -22.21 -35.96
N ALA A 413 5.95 -21.53 -36.89
CA ALA A 413 5.93 -20.06 -36.91
C ALA A 413 4.53 -19.57 -37.32
N LEU A 414 4.01 -18.57 -36.61
CA LEU A 414 2.71 -17.97 -36.88
C LEU A 414 2.88 -16.72 -37.76
N ASP A 415 1.87 -16.45 -38.60
CA ASP A 415 1.83 -15.19 -39.33
C ASP A 415 1.43 -14.02 -38.42
N GLY A 416 1.62 -12.79 -38.89
CA GLY A 416 1.31 -11.59 -38.12
C GLY A 416 -0.15 -11.51 -37.69
N THR A 417 -1.08 -11.92 -38.56
CA THR A 417 -2.53 -11.88 -38.28
C THR A 417 -2.89 -12.80 -37.11
N ARG A 418 -2.42 -14.06 -37.14
CA ARG A 418 -2.63 -15.04 -36.06
C ARG A 418 -1.93 -14.62 -34.78
N SER A 419 -0.72 -14.08 -34.87
CA SER A 419 0.03 -13.59 -33.71
C SER A 419 -0.69 -12.42 -33.03
N THR A 420 -1.24 -11.48 -33.79
CA THR A 420 -2.04 -10.37 -33.25
C THR A 420 -3.35 -10.85 -32.64
N ALA A 421 -4.07 -11.77 -33.30
CA ALA A 421 -5.30 -12.34 -32.75
C ALA A 421 -5.05 -13.06 -31.42
N LEU A 422 -3.95 -13.83 -31.34
CA LEU A 422 -3.54 -14.52 -30.12
C LEU A 422 -3.19 -13.53 -29.01
N ALA A 423 -2.43 -12.47 -29.30
CA ALA A 423 -2.08 -11.44 -28.33
C ALA A 423 -3.32 -10.72 -27.75
N VAL A 424 -4.32 -10.42 -28.60
CA VAL A 424 -5.59 -9.80 -28.17
C VAL A 424 -6.36 -10.74 -27.22
N ALA A 425 -6.48 -12.01 -27.57
CA ALA A 425 -7.17 -12.99 -26.72
C ALA A 425 -6.45 -13.22 -25.37
N LEU A 426 -5.11 -13.33 -25.39
CA LEU A 426 -4.29 -13.43 -24.17
C LEU A 426 -4.44 -12.20 -23.28
N SER A 427 -4.47 -10.99 -23.86
CA SER A 427 -4.68 -9.76 -23.09
C SER A 427 -6.06 -9.70 -22.45
N ALA A 428 -7.11 -10.18 -23.15
CA ALA A 428 -8.47 -10.23 -22.59
C ALA A 428 -8.55 -11.21 -21.40
N CYS A 429 -7.95 -12.39 -21.54
CA CYS A 429 -7.81 -13.36 -20.43
C CYS A 429 -7.07 -12.76 -19.22
N LEU A 430 -5.99 -12.03 -19.47
CA LEU A 430 -5.20 -11.37 -18.42
C LEU A 430 -6.00 -10.27 -17.72
N GLN A 431 -6.74 -9.44 -18.48
CA GLN A 431 -7.57 -8.38 -17.94
C GLN A 431 -8.66 -8.93 -17.02
N ARG A 432 -9.35 -10.00 -17.43
CA ARG A 432 -10.34 -10.69 -16.59
C ARG A 432 -9.73 -11.19 -15.28
N ARG A 433 -8.56 -11.83 -15.34
CA ARG A 433 -7.86 -12.30 -14.13
C ARG A 433 -7.39 -11.15 -13.26
N PHE A 434 -6.91 -10.08 -13.88
CA PHE A 434 -6.53 -8.86 -13.18
C PHE A 434 -7.73 -8.28 -12.44
N GLU A 435 -8.90 -8.20 -13.05
CA GLU A 435 -10.13 -7.76 -12.37
C GLU A 435 -10.51 -8.67 -11.20
N ALA A 436 -10.35 -9.99 -11.36
CA ALA A 436 -10.63 -10.96 -10.29
C ALA A 436 -9.67 -10.84 -9.08
N VAL A 437 -8.42 -10.37 -9.29
CA VAL A 437 -7.35 -10.39 -8.28
C VAL A 437 -6.95 -9.00 -7.79
N SER A 438 -7.15 -7.96 -8.58
CA SER A 438 -6.70 -6.58 -8.33
C SER A 438 -7.30 -5.98 -7.06
N GLY A 439 -8.37 -6.58 -6.53
CA GLY A 439 -9.12 -6.05 -5.41
C GLY A 439 -9.69 -4.67 -5.72
N VAL A 440 -10.55 -4.16 -4.84
CA VAL A 440 -10.91 -2.76 -4.92
C VAL A 440 -9.96 -1.97 -4.04
N ALA A 441 -9.40 -0.89 -4.56
CA ALA A 441 -8.51 -0.01 -3.81
C ALA A 441 -9.17 0.41 -2.50
N GLY A 442 -8.62 -0.05 -1.37
CA GLY A 442 -9.05 0.34 -0.05
C GLY A 442 -8.62 1.77 0.28
N ARG A 443 -9.19 2.31 1.35
CA ARG A 443 -8.94 3.69 1.78
C ARG A 443 -7.45 3.97 2.03
N PHE A 444 -6.69 3.03 2.60
CA PHE A 444 -5.28 3.24 2.97
C PHE A 444 -4.30 2.24 2.32
N ASP A 445 -4.68 1.65 1.20
CA ASP A 445 -3.93 0.53 0.60
C ASP A 445 -2.67 0.98 -0.16
N ASP A 446 -2.60 2.23 -0.63
CA ASP A 446 -1.43 2.76 -1.33
C ASP A 446 -0.35 3.23 -0.33
N PRO A 447 0.80 2.55 -0.23
CA PRO A 447 1.87 2.91 0.72
C PRO A 447 2.59 4.22 0.35
N ALA A 448 2.48 4.68 -0.90
CA ALA A 448 3.06 5.95 -1.36
C ALA A 448 2.08 7.12 -1.24
N ALA A 449 0.82 6.86 -0.91
CA ALA A 449 -0.18 7.91 -0.76
C ALA A 449 0.16 8.83 0.41
N ARG A 450 0.02 10.14 0.16
CA ARG A 450 0.14 11.19 1.18
C ARG A 450 -1.25 11.62 1.60
N TYR A 451 -1.43 11.85 2.88
CA TYR A 451 -2.70 12.24 3.47
C TYR A 451 -2.54 13.54 4.26
N VAL A 452 -3.64 14.27 4.38
CA VAL A 452 -3.79 15.39 5.30
C VAL A 452 -5.05 15.20 6.11
N LEU A 453 -4.97 15.62 7.36
CA LEU A 453 -6.05 15.58 8.34
C LEU A 453 -6.59 16.99 8.51
N ARG A 454 -7.91 17.14 8.61
CA ARG A 454 -8.54 18.41 8.98
C ARG A 454 -9.67 18.18 9.97
N ALA A 455 -9.75 19.03 10.98
CA ALA A 455 -10.77 18.95 12.00
C ALA A 455 -11.88 19.97 11.78
N PHE A 456 -13.09 19.63 12.22
CA PHE A 456 -14.24 20.53 12.22
C PHE A 456 -15.08 20.38 13.49
N VAL A 457 -15.78 21.45 13.85
CA VAL A 457 -16.77 21.49 14.93
C VAL A 457 -18.06 22.09 14.40
N ARG A 458 -19.18 21.40 14.62
CA ARG A 458 -20.54 21.85 14.35
C ARG A 458 -21.07 22.57 15.58
N LEU A 459 -21.53 23.80 15.40
CA LEU A 459 -22.07 24.63 16.47
C LEU A 459 -23.58 24.82 16.28
N LYS A 460 -24.33 24.68 17.38
CA LYS A 460 -25.75 25.02 17.46
C LYS A 460 -25.96 26.52 17.29
N PRO A 461 -27.14 26.94 16.81
CA PRO A 461 -27.51 28.35 16.80
C PRO A 461 -27.66 28.85 18.24
N GLU A 462 -27.17 30.05 18.55
CA GLU A 462 -27.34 30.67 19.86
C GLU A 462 -27.42 32.19 19.74
N GLY A 463 -28.53 32.76 20.20
CA GLY A 463 -28.82 34.18 20.11
C GLY A 463 -28.65 34.68 18.68
N HIS A 464 -27.60 35.45 18.46
CA HIS A 464 -27.28 36.01 17.15
C HIS A 464 -26.35 35.12 16.31
N CYS A 465 -25.76 34.06 16.84
CA CYS A 465 -24.87 33.17 16.08
C CYS A 465 -25.68 32.10 15.32
N PRO A 466 -25.58 31.99 13.99
CA PRO A 466 -26.24 30.93 13.24
C PRO A 466 -25.58 29.57 13.51
N GLN A 467 -26.35 28.50 13.27
CA GLN A 467 -25.81 27.16 13.17
C GLN A 467 -24.76 27.12 12.06
N ARG A 468 -23.56 26.63 12.36
CA ARG A 468 -22.49 26.54 11.37
C ARG A 468 -21.47 25.46 11.70
N THR A 469 -20.82 24.97 10.65
CA THR A 469 -19.60 24.17 10.76
C THR A 469 -18.39 25.08 10.71
N VAL A 470 -17.48 24.94 11.67
CA VAL A 470 -16.20 25.66 11.76
C VAL A 470 -15.08 24.67 11.48
N TRP A 471 -14.08 25.08 10.72
CA TRP A 471 -12.96 24.25 10.29
C TRP A 471 -11.63 24.77 10.86
N GLY A 472 -10.74 23.86 11.24
CA GLY A 472 -9.33 24.20 11.51
C GLY A 472 -8.48 24.19 10.23
N ASP A 473 -7.19 24.38 10.38
CA ASP A 473 -6.22 24.20 9.29
C ASP A 473 -5.94 22.71 9.05
N TYR A 474 -5.31 22.41 7.92
CA TYR A 474 -4.80 21.08 7.63
C TYR A 474 -3.58 20.75 8.49
N SER A 475 -3.49 19.49 8.91
CA SER A 475 -2.26 18.93 9.45
C SER A 475 -1.13 19.03 8.43
N PRO A 476 0.14 18.94 8.89
CA PRO A 476 1.23 18.57 8.01
C PRO A 476 0.88 17.27 7.26
N PRO A 477 1.30 17.13 5.98
CA PRO A 477 1.09 15.91 5.23
C PRO A 477 1.71 14.72 5.97
N PHE A 478 1.08 13.54 5.89
CA PHE A 478 1.60 12.33 6.50
C PHE A 478 1.49 11.13 5.55
N VAL A 479 2.34 10.13 5.79
CA VAL A 479 2.25 8.81 5.18
C VAL A 479 1.95 7.77 6.25
N ILE A 480 1.30 6.69 5.87
CA ILE A 480 1.05 5.54 6.75
C ILE A 480 2.17 4.54 6.53
N ALA A 481 2.87 4.16 7.59
CA ALA A 481 3.94 3.18 7.55
C ALA A 481 3.37 1.82 7.12
N PRO A 482 4.04 1.10 6.21
CA PRO A 482 3.70 -0.29 5.91
C PRO A 482 3.81 -1.14 7.17
N TRP A 483 2.98 -2.17 7.28
CA TRP A 483 2.88 -3.04 8.46
C TRP A 483 4.19 -3.74 8.84
N TYR A 484 5.07 -3.98 7.87
CA TYR A 484 6.36 -4.66 8.05
C TYR A 484 7.47 -3.72 8.56
N GLU A 485 7.23 -2.41 8.64
CA GLU A 485 8.19 -1.48 9.19
C GLU A 485 8.16 -1.52 10.73
N GLY A 486 9.30 -1.38 11.39
CA GLY A 486 9.36 -1.36 12.86
C GLY A 486 8.93 0.00 13.41
N GLY A 487 7.88 0.03 14.24
CA GLY A 487 7.47 1.22 15.00
C GLY A 487 8.21 1.41 16.34
N GLY A 488 9.35 0.73 16.53
CA GLY A 488 10.11 0.71 17.79
C GLY A 488 9.49 -0.09 18.94
N ALA A 489 8.31 -0.70 18.75
CA ALA A 489 7.65 -1.55 19.73
C ALA A 489 8.15 -3.01 19.66
N PRO A 490 8.01 -3.81 20.74
CA PRO A 490 8.37 -5.23 20.75
C PRO A 490 7.62 -6.01 19.64
N PRO A 491 8.27 -7.01 19.00
CA PRO A 491 7.72 -7.71 17.85
C PRO A 491 6.42 -8.47 18.18
N VAL A 492 5.48 -8.47 17.23
CA VAL A 492 4.22 -9.21 17.32
C VAL A 492 4.47 -10.70 17.11
N GLN A 493 3.95 -11.54 17.99
CA GLN A 493 3.97 -12.99 17.79
C GLN A 493 2.80 -13.41 16.89
N VAL A 494 3.10 -13.98 15.73
CA VAL A 494 2.11 -14.59 14.82
C VAL A 494 2.15 -16.11 15.03
N PRO A 495 1.15 -16.72 15.68
CA PRO A 495 1.12 -18.17 15.87
C PRO A 495 0.89 -18.87 14.53
N LEU A 496 1.72 -19.87 14.23
CA LEU A 496 1.59 -20.66 13.01
C LEU A 496 0.57 -21.80 13.19
N PRO A 497 -0.28 -22.08 12.19
CA PRO A 497 -1.13 -23.27 12.16
C PRO A 497 -0.31 -24.56 12.18
N ASP A 498 -0.86 -25.61 12.80
CA ASP A 498 -0.23 -26.93 12.82
C ASP A 498 -0.27 -27.56 11.41
N PRO A 499 0.88 -27.92 10.81
CA PRO A 499 0.94 -28.50 9.46
C PRO A 499 0.42 -29.95 9.39
N SER A 500 0.13 -30.61 10.52
CA SER A 500 -0.36 -31.99 10.55
C SER A 500 -1.86 -32.14 10.23
N ASP A 501 -2.63 -31.05 10.23
CA ASP A 501 -4.07 -31.06 9.89
C ASP A 501 -4.33 -30.84 8.39
N ARG A 502 -4.42 -31.96 7.66
CA ARG A 502 -4.68 -31.99 6.21
C ARG A 502 -6.05 -31.44 5.79
N GLU A 503 -7.05 -31.49 6.65
CA GLU A 503 -8.40 -30.99 6.36
C GLU A 503 -8.49 -29.47 6.56
N MET A 504 -7.71 -28.92 7.48
CA MET A 504 -7.51 -27.48 7.60
C MET A 504 -6.79 -26.90 6.37
N LEU A 505 -5.70 -27.52 5.91
CA LEU A 505 -4.91 -27.04 4.76
C LEU A 505 -5.74 -26.93 3.47
N LYS A 506 -6.67 -27.87 3.23
CA LYS A 506 -7.60 -27.83 2.09
C LYS A 506 -8.63 -26.69 2.18
N LYS A 507 -8.93 -26.19 3.38
CA LYS A 507 -9.91 -25.12 3.62
C LYS A 507 -9.30 -23.72 3.61
N LEU A 508 -7.97 -23.60 3.65
CA LEU A 508 -7.29 -22.31 3.61
C LEU A 508 -7.33 -21.73 2.19
N LYS A 509 -8.30 -20.85 1.93
CA LYS A 509 -8.35 -20.06 0.71
C LYS A 509 -7.26 -18.98 0.70
N PRO A 510 -6.79 -18.53 -0.48
CA PRO A 510 -5.88 -17.39 -0.57
C PRO A 510 -6.55 -16.14 0.04
N ASN A 511 -5.98 -15.61 1.11
CA ASN A 511 -6.57 -14.50 1.87
C ASN A 511 -5.80 -13.18 1.72
N VAL A 512 -4.60 -13.19 1.13
CA VAL A 512 -3.74 -12.01 0.96
C VAL A 512 -3.10 -12.01 -0.43
N ALA A 513 -3.18 -10.89 -1.12
CA ALA A 513 -2.44 -10.63 -2.35
C ALA A 513 -1.31 -9.64 -2.05
N PHE A 514 -0.10 -9.98 -2.47
CA PHE A 514 1.07 -9.12 -2.31
C PHE A 514 1.34 -8.42 -3.63
N THR A 515 1.47 -7.09 -3.58
CA THR A 515 2.04 -6.34 -4.70
C THR A 515 3.55 -6.50 -4.65
N VAL A 516 4.11 -7.23 -5.61
CA VAL A 516 5.54 -7.45 -5.79
C VAL A 516 6.09 -6.31 -6.67
N PRO A 517 6.99 -5.46 -6.15
CA PRO A 517 7.63 -4.41 -6.95
C PRO A 517 8.48 -5.00 -8.08
N ALA A 518 8.59 -4.29 -9.20
CA ALA A 518 9.35 -4.72 -10.38
C ALA A 518 10.79 -5.18 -10.05
N SER A 519 11.46 -4.50 -9.11
CA SER A 519 12.83 -4.85 -8.68
C SER A 519 12.92 -6.23 -8.03
N LEU A 520 11.92 -6.63 -7.23
CA LEU A 520 11.90 -7.94 -6.59
C LEU A 520 11.54 -9.03 -7.60
N GLN A 521 10.62 -8.75 -8.52
CA GLN A 521 10.28 -9.68 -9.60
C GLN A 521 11.49 -9.96 -10.51
N ASN A 522 12.25 -8.93 -10.90
CA ASN A 522 13.43 -9.09 -11.74
C ASN A 522 14.50 -9.95 -11.06
N LEU A 523 14.60 -9.89 -9.72
CA LEU A 523 15.47 -10.78 -8.95
C LEU A 523 14.93 -12.22 -8.89
N LEU A 524 13.62 -12.41 -8.72
CA LEU A 524 13.00 -13.73 -8.65
C LEU A 524 12.97 -14.49 -9.99
N THR A 525 13.06 -13.76 -11.11
CA THR A 525 13.05 -14.32 -12.46
C THR A 525 14.46 -14.66 -12.97
N GLY A 526 15.51 -14.20 -12.28
CA GLY A 526 16.91 -14.49 -12.62
C GLY A 526 17.31 -15.94 -12.31
N ASP A 527 18.25 -16.48 -13.07
CA ASP A 527 18.79 -17.83 -12.82
C ASP A 527 19.58 -17.82 -11.49
N PRO A 528 19.29 -18.71 -10.52
CA PRO A 528 19.92 -18.72 -9.21
C PRO A 528 21.45 -18.86 -9.25
N LEU A 529 22.01 -19.44 -10.31
CA LEU A 529 23.47 -19.53 -10.53
C LEU A 529 24.11 -18.16 -10.87
N ASP A 530 23.44 -17.32 -11.66
CA ASP A 530 23.97 -15.99 -12.02
C ASP A 530 23.92 -15.01 -10.84
N LEU A 531 22.93 -15.16 -9.95
CA LEU A 531 22.80 -14.37 -8.72
C LEU A 531 23.89 -14.69 -7.68
N MET A 532 24.45 -15.91 -7.70
CA MET A 532 25.56 -16.31 -6.84
C MET A 532 26.92 -15.81 -7.34
N GLU A 533 27.02 -15.44 -8.62
CA GLU A 533 28.25 -14.94 -9.26
C GLU A 533 28.31 -13.39 -9.33
N ASP A 534 27.46 -12.67 -8.58
CA ASP A 534 27.33 -11.20 -8.61
C ASP A 534 27.06 -10.61 -10.02
N LYS A 535 26.60 -11.44 -10.97
CA LYS A 535 26.14 -10.99 -12.27
C LYS A 535 24.74 -10.42 -12.09
N LYS A 536 24.63 -9.09 -12.12
CA LYS A 536 23.32 -8.42 -12.15
C LYS A 536 22.52 -8.97 -13.33
N PRO A 537 21.31 -9.51 -13.11
CA PRO A 537 20.45 -9.88 -14.21
C PRO A 537 20.20 -8.63 -15.06
N ALA A 538 20.22 -8.79 -16.38
CA ALA A 538 19.98 -7.70 -17.31
C ALA A 538 18.63 -7.04 -16.97
N ASP A 539 18.64 -5.72 -16.80
CA ASP A 539 17.44 -4.94 -16.54
C ASP A 539 16.47 -5.17 -17.71
N SER A 540 15.40 -5.93 -17.47
CA SER A 540 14.44 -6.31 -18.51
C SER A 540 13.62 -5.12 -19.03
N GLY A 541 13.84 -3.90 -18.50
CA GLY A 541 13.18 -2.67 -18.94
C GLY A 541 11.69 -2.57 -18.55
N LEU A 542 11.09 -3.67 -18.11
CA LEU A 542 9.68 -3.77 -17.72
C LEU A 542 9.47 -3.14 -16.34
N LYS A 543 8.84 -1.96 -16.29
CA LYS A 543 8.52 -1.22 -15.05
C LYS A 543 7.13 -1.59 -14.50
N LEU A 544 6.83 -2.88 -14.42
CA LEU A 544 5.50 -3.38 -14.04
C LEU A 544 5.51 -3.95 -12.61
N GLY A 545 4.53 -3.55 -11.80
CA GLY A 545 4.25 -4.16 -10.50
C GLY A 545 3.36 -5.39 -10.67
N TRP A 546 3.69 -6.48 -9.97
CA TRP A 546 2.96 -7.74 -10.06
C TRP A 546 2.06 -7.94 -8.85
N ILE A 547 0.88 -8.51 -9.05
CA ILE A 547 0.03 -8.93 -7.93
C ILE A 547 0.14 -10.45 -7.82
N CYS A 548 0.81 -10.93 -6.77
CA CYS A 548 0.93 -12.35 -6.50
C CYS A 548 0.05 -12.71 -5.32
N SER A 549 -1.02 -13.47 -5.56
CA SER A 549 -1.88 -14.01 -4.50
C SER A 549 -1.21 -15.22 -3.85
N PHE A 550 -0.97 -15.15 -2.55
CA PHE A 550 -0.37 -16.26 -1.81
C PHE A 550 -1.10 -16.53 -0.51
N ASN A 551 -1.10 -17.78 -0.09
CA ASN A 551 -1.61 -18.15 1.22
C ASN A 551 -0.48 -18.01 2.26
N ILE A 552 -0.57 -17.00 3.14
CA ILE A 552 0.46 -16.69 4.17
C ILE A 552 0.86 -17.93 4.99
N PRO A 553 -0.08 -18.75 5.50
CA PRO A 553 0.23 -20.03 6.11
C PRO A 553 1.10 -20.95 5.23
N ILE A 554 0.77 -21.11 3.96
CA ILE A 554 1.51 -22.01 3.05
C ILE A 554 2.91 -21.47 2.78
N ILE A 555 3.06 -20.17 2.49
CA ILE A 555 4.39 -19.54 2.33
C ILE A 555 5.21 -19.72 3.60
N THR A 556 4.64 -19.44 4.77
CA THR A 556 5.40 -19.52 6.01
C THR A 556 5.80 -20.97 6.31
N ILE A 557 4.96 -21.96 5.99
CA ILE A 557 5.31 -23.38 6.09
C ILE A 557 6.45 -23.72 5.11
N CYS A 558 6.33 -23.37 3.82
CA CYS A 558 7.36 -23.61 2.83
C CYS A 558 8.69 -22.93 3.20
N ALA A 559 8.65 -21.66 3.59
CA ALA A 559 9.82 -20.91 4.03
C ALA A 559 10.44 -21.50 5.30
N PHE A 560 9.64 -21.94 6.28
CA PHE A 560 10.15 -22.56 7.51
C PHE A 560 10.76 -23.94 7.27
N ILE A 561 10.18 -24.73 6.37
CA ILE A 561 10.71 -26.03 5.94
C ILE A 561 12.03 -25.82 5.18
N VAL A 562 12.02 -24.96 4.15
CA VAL A 562 13.19 -24.66 3.32
C VAL A 562 14.31 -24.03 4.16
N LEU A 563 13.99 -23.08 5.04
CA LEU A 563 14.95 -22.47 5.96
C LEU A 563 15.53 -23.52 6.91
N ASN A 564 14.73 -24.44 7.49
CA ASN A 564 15.29 -25.50 8.32
C ASN A 564 16.14 -26.50 7.53
N ILE A 565 15.79 -26.80 6.27
CA ILE A 565 16.60 -27.63 5.37
C ILE A 565 17.94 -26.95 5.10
N PHE A 566 17.94 -25.66 4.74
CA PHE A 566 19.17 -24.88 4.53
C PHE A 566 19.99 -24.75 5.82
N LEU A 567 19.35 -24.48 6.96
CA LEU A 567 20.05 -24.39 8.25
C LEU A 567 20.65 -25.74 8.65
N SER A 568 19.98 -26.86 8.38
CA SER A 568 20.53 -28.20 8.61
C SER A 568 21.69 -28.52 7.67
N LEU A 569 21.60 -28.11 6.39
CA LEU A 569 22.68 -28.27 5.41
C LEU A 569 23.88 -27.39 5.75
N PHE A 570 23.68 -26.13 6.16
CA PHE A 570 24.76 -25.24 6.57
C PHE A 570 25.35 -25.59 7.94
N ASP A 571 24.60 -26.20 8.86
CA ASP A 571 25.13 -26.69 10.14
C ASP A 571 26.08 -27.89 9.95
N LEU A 572 25.85 -28.70 8.89
CA LEU A 572 26.77 -29.78 8.47
C LEU A 572 28.16 -29.23 8.08
N PHE A 573 28.25 -28.00 7.57
CA PHE A 573 29.50 -27.41 7.08
C PHE A 573 30.10 -26.32 7.99
N PHE A 574 29.28 -25.56 8.74
CA PHE A 574 29.74 -24.34 9.43
C PHE A 574 29.43 -24.28 10.94
N ARG A 575 28.79 -25.29 11.55
CA ARG A 575 28.50 -25.36 13.01
C ARG A 575 27.99 -24.03 13.62
N TRP A 576 27.19 -23.29 12.87
CA TRP A 576 26.82 -21.89 13.17
C TRP A 576 25.50 -21.76 13.97
N MET A 577 24.81 -22.89 14.26
CA MET A 577 23.51 -22.93 14.94
C MET A 577 23.43 -22.17 16.28
N MET A 578 24.55 -21.99 16.98
CA MET A 578 24.59 -21.30 18.28
C MET A 578 24.35 -19.77 18.19
N PHE A 579 24.53 -19.14 17.03
CA PHE A 579 24.49 -17.67 16.92
C PHE A 579 23.19 -17.09 16.35
N ILE A 580 22.35 -17.89 15.67
CA ILE A 580 21.11 -17.41 15.01
C ILE A 580 19.85 -17.92 15.73
N LYS A 581 19.90 -19.08 16.39
CA LYS A 581 18.72 -19.75 16.95
C LYS A 581 18.65 -19.63 18.48
N ILE A 582 18.08 -18.53 18.97
CA ILE A 582 17.68 -18.41 20.38
C ILE A 582 16.26 -18.97 20.51
N CYS A 583 16.13 -20.29 20.59
CA CYS A 583 14.87 -20.93 20.98
C CYS A 583 14.75 -20.89 22.51
N ILE A 584 14.01 -19.91 23.03
CA ILE A 584 13.64 -19.87 24.46
C ILE A 584 12.45 -20.84 24.65
N PRO A 585 12.59 -21.94 25.39
CA PRO A 585 11.48 -22.83 25.67
C PRO A 585 10.44 -22.07 26.51
N PHE A 586 9.23 -21.94 25.99
CA PHE A 586 8.08 -21.45 26.76
C PHE A 586 7.23 -22.64 27.21
N PRO A 587 6.79 -22.69 28.47
CA PRO A 587 5.92 -23.75 28.93
C PRO A 587 4.57 -23.65 28.21
N LYS A 588 4.14 -24.76 27.60
CA LYS A 588 2.77 -24.93 27.11
C LYS A 588 1.85 -24.74 28.33
N LYS A 589 0.95 -23.76 28.32
CA LYS A 589 -0.13 -23.72 29.32
C LYS A 589 -0.87 -25.05 29.18
N GLY A 590 -0.71 -25.92 30.17
CA GLY A 590 -1.51 -27.12 30.28
C GLY A 590 -2.96 -26.69 30.29
N GLY A 591 -3.77 -27.32 29.43
CA GLY A 591 -5.21 -27.18 29.51
C GLY A 591 -5.65 -27.57 30.91
N GLY A 592 -6.07 -26.57 31.67
CA GLY A 592 -6.87 -26.71 32.87
C GLY A 592 -8.14 -25.91 32.58
N GLU A 593 -9.27 -26.58 32.83
CA GLU A 593 -10.68 -26.19 32.67
C GLU A 593 -11.00 -24.70 32.51
#